data_AF-A0A2K8KW84-F1
#
_entry.id   AF-A0A2K8KW84-F1
#
_cell.length_a   1.000
_cell.length_b   1.000
_cell.length_c   1.000
_cell.angle_alpha   90.00
_cell.angle_beta   90.00
_cell.angle_gamma   90.00
#
_symmetry.space_group_name_H-M   'P 1'
#
loop_
_entity.id
_entity.type
_entity.pdbx_description
1 polymer ?
#
loop_
_entity_poly.entity_id
_entity_poly.type
_entity_poly.pdbx_seq_one_letter_code
_entity_poly.pdbx_strand_id
1 'polypeptide(L)'
;MTAVLAMFAKKGSALHRKAGSYFTISMLVMLISGIAAAYLKNSIDDMMLGALVMYTVFTAWLTVHNKKNETGLLEVTALIWVVSFAFTAFAISMGWREEEAPFTYLIWGGLAICFALGDIRNLYHSGLSGTERIIRHVSRIGFSLVWTALAFTDKIVKMMGANLKNMQEEQLLLIVAIPTMLILITILYWIIKILFFSRENFARYDGPTG
;
A
#
# COMPACT_ATOMS: atom_id res chain seq x y z
N MET A 1 -8.34 -10.15 13.01
CA MET A 1 -7.60 -10.53 14.24
C MET A 1 -6.08 -10.44 14.09
N THR A 2 -5.47 -11.03 13.04
CA THR A 2 -4.01 -11.00 12.81
C THR A 2 -3.43 -9.59 12.59
N ALA A 3 -4.14 -8.72 11.86
CA ALA A 3 -3.75 -7.32 11.65
C ALA A 3 -3.64 -6.55 12.99
N VAL A 4 -4.67 -6.69 13.84
CA VAL A 4 -4.74 -6.07 15.18
C VAL A 4 -3.59 -6.58 16.05
N LEU A 5 -3.35 -7.89 16.08
CA LEU A 5 -2.22 -8.49 16.80
C LEU A 5 -0.86 -7.96 16.31
N ALA A 6 -0.68 -7.78 15.00
CA ALA A 6 0.55 -7.20 14.45
C ALA A 6 0.74 -5.71 14.82
N MET A 7 -0.35 -4.97 15.05
CA MET A 7 -0.29 -3.58 15.49
C MET A 7 0.16 -3.45 16.95
N PHE A 8 -0.36 -4.30 17.83
CA PHE A 8 -0.07 -4.25 19.28
C PHE A 8 1.18 -5.04 19.69
N ALA A 9 1.62 -6.02 18.90
CA ALA A 9 2.86 -6.74 19.18
C ALA A 9 4.08 -5.81 19.06
N LYS A 10 5.08 -6.01 19.93
CA LYS A 10 6.37 -5.31 19.87
C LYS A 10 6.93 -5.41 18.45
N LYS A 11 7.12 -4.27 17.78
CA LYS A 11 7.59 -4.21 16.39
C LYS A 11 8.92 -4.98 16.25
N GLY A 12 9.01 -5.84 15.24
CA GLY A 12 10.19 -6.69 15.00
C GLY A 12 10.26 -7.98 15.84
N SER A 13 9.42 -8.17 16.85
CA SER A 13 9.34 -9.43 17.63
C SER A 13 8.89 -10.63 16.77
N ALA A 14 9.18 -11.84 17.23
CA ALA A 14 8.72 -13.06 16.56
C ALA A 14 7.20 -13.10 16.36
N LEU A 15 6.43 -12.62 17.35
CA LEU A 15 4.97 -12.54 17.27
C LEU A 15 4.51 -11.54 16.20
N HIS A 16 5.14 -10.37 16.13
CA HIS A 16 4.86 -9.39 15.07
C HIS A 16 5.17 -9.93 13.68
N ARG A 17 6.31 -10.61 13.51
CA ARG A 17 6.70 -11.23 12.22
C ARG A 17 5.71 -12.32 11.79
N LYS A 18 5.32 -13.20 12.71
CA LYS A 18 4.37 -14.29 12.44
C LYS A 18 2.97 -13.74 12.10
N ALA A 19 2.46 -12.79 12.89
CA ALA A 19 1.18 -12.14 12.64
C ALA A 19 1.18 -11.37 11.30
N GLY A 20 2.26 -10.63 11.01
CA GLY A 20 2.43 -9.91 9.75
C GLY A 20 2.50 -10.81 8.52
N SER A 21 3.10 -11.99 8.64
CA SER A 21 3.16 -12.98 7.56
C SER A 21 1.76 -13.52 7.22
N TYR A 22 1.00 -13.93 8.23
CA TYR A 22 -0.39 -14.36 8.01
C TYR A 22 -1.26 -13.23 7.45
N PHE A 23 -1.11 -12.02 7.97
CA PHE A 23 -1.81 -10.85 7.45
C PHE A 23 -1.52 -10.64 5.96
N THR A 24 -0.25 -10.68 5.56
CA THR A 24 0.16 -10.51 4.16
C THR A 24 -0.46 -11.58 3.26
N ILE A 25 -0.39 -12.86 3.66
CA ILE A 25 -0.97 -13.97 2.88
C ILE A 25 -2.48 -13.80 2.73
N SER A 26 -3.19 -13.52 3.83
CA SER A 26 -4.64 -13.30 3.78
C SER A 26 -5.00 -12.11 2.89
N MET A 27 -4.22 -11.03 2.95
CA MET A 27 -4.47 -9.84 2.15
C MET A 27 -4.23 -10.08 0.66
N LEU A 28 -3.19 -10.84 0.29
CA LEU A 28 -2.94 -11.23 -1.11
C LEU A 28 -4.07 -12.10 -1.65
N VAL A 29 -4.53 -13.11 -0.91
CA VAL A 29 -5.66 -13.97 -1.31
C VAL A 29 -6.92 -13.12 -1.53
N MET A 30 -7.22 -12.23 -0.58
CA MET A 30 -8.35 -11.31 -0.68
C MET A 30 -8.27 -10.39 -1.90
N LEU A 31 -7.09 -9.84 -2.21
CA LEU A 31 -6.88 -8.97 -3.36
C LEU A 31 -7.01 -9.74 -4.68
N ILE A 32 -6.49 -10.96 -4.76
CA ILE A 32 -6.67 -11.82 -5.95
C ILE A 32 -8.16 -12.07 -6.19
N SER A 33 -8.90 -12.46 -5.15
CA SER A 33 -10.36 -12.66 -5.23
C SER A 33 -11.09 -11.38 -5.61
N GLY A 34 -10.69 -10.23 -5.06
CA GLY A 34 -11.26 -8.92 -5.38
C GLY A 34 -11.05 -8.51 -6.84
N ILE A 35 -9.83 -8.68 -7.37
CA ILE A 35 -9.51 -8.42 -8.78
C ILE A 35 -10.29 -9.38 -9.69
N ALA A 36 -10.38 -10.66 -9.33
CA ALA A 36 -11.18 -11.64 -10.09
C ALA A 36 -12.66 -11.24 -10.13
N ALA A 37 -13.23 -10.84 -9.00
CA ALA A 37 -14.61 -10.35 -8.93
C ALA A 37 -14.81 -9.06 -9.75
N ALA A 38 -13.84 -8.14 -9.71
CA ALA A 38 -13.87 -6.91 -10.50
C ALA A 38 -13.83 -7.19 -12.00
N TYR A 39 -13.00 -8.15 -12.43
CA TYR A 39 -12.94 -8.62 -13.82
C TYR A 39 -14.28 -9.20 -14.27
N LEU A 40 -14.89 -10.08 -13.47
CA LEU A 40 -16.22 -10.65 -13.78
C LEU A 40 -17.33 -9.60 -13.86
N LYS A 41 -17.17 -8.46 -13.18
CA LYS A 41 -18.10 -7.33 -13.21
C LYS A 41 -17.71 -6.24 -14.22
N ASN A 42 -16.65 -6.43 -15.01
CA ASN A 42 -16.08 -5.42 -15.91
C ASN A 42 -15.80 -4.07 -15.21
N SER A 43 -15.42 -4.09 -13.93
CA SER A 43 -15.06 -2.87 -13.20
C SER A 43 -13.57 -2.62 -13.30
N ILE A 44 -13.17 -1.78 -14.27
CA ILE A 44 -11.76 -1.43 -14.51
C ILE A 44 -11.18 -0.70 -13.29
N ASP A 45 -11.94 0.22 -12.70
CA ASP A 45 -11.58 0.93 -11.48
C ASP A 45 -11.18 -0.04 -10.35
N ASP A 46 -12.05 -1.00 -10.03
CA ASP A 46 -11.80 -1.96 -8.95
C ASP A 46 -10.62 -2.89 -9.28
N MET A 47 -10.45 -3.28 -10.55
CA MET A 47 -9.32 -4.09 -11.01
C MET A 47 -7.99 -3.34 -10.83
N MET A 48 -7.93 -2.09 -11.28
CA MET A 48 -6.72 -1.27 -11.20
C MET A 48 -6.38 -0.94 -9.75
N LEU A 49 -7.35 -0.55 -8.94
CA LEU A 49 -7.12 -0.32 -7.51
C LEU A 49 -6.60 -1.59 -6.83
N GLY A 50 -7.22 -2.74 -7.10
CA GLY A 50 -6.77 -4.03 -6.58
C GLY A 50 -5.34 -4.37 -6.97
N ALA A 51 -4.96 -4.15 -8.24
CA ALA A 51 -3.61 -4.40 -8.74
C ALA A 51 -2.56 -3.50 -8.07
N LEU A 52 -2.86 -2.21 -7.88
CA LEU A 52 -1.95 -1.28 -7.21
C LEU A 52 -1.76 -1.63 -5.73
N VAL A 53 -2.85 -1.96 -5.03
CA VAL A 53 -2.78 -2.38 -3.62
C VAL A 53 -2.06 -3.72 -3.48
N MET A 54 -2.26 -4.66 -4.41
CA MET A 54 -1.51 -5.93 -4.42
C MET A 54 -0.01 -5.70 -4.58
N TYR A 55 0.38 -4.80 -5.49
CA TYR A 55 1.77 -4.40 -5.65
C TYR A 55 2.35 -3.79 -4.35
N THR A 56 1.61 -2.94 -3.63
CA THR A 56 2.12 -2.37 -2.37
C THR A 56 2.24 -3.42 -1.27
N VAL A 57 1.30 -4.36 -1.15
CA VAL A 57 1.41 -5.48 -0.20
C VAL A 57 2.60 -6.37 -0.54
N PHE A 58 2.78 -6.71 -1.81
CA PHE A 58 3.86 -7.56 -2.30
C PHE A 58 5.24 -6.91 -2.05
N THR A 59 5.40 -5.63 -2.39
CA THR A 59 6.67 -4.91 -2.16
C THR A 59 6.96 -4.66 -0.69
N ALA A 60 5.93 -4.51 0.14
CA ALA A 60 6.09 -4.47 1.60
C ALA A 60 6.64 -5.81 2.15
N TRP A 61 6.18 -6.93 1.60
CA TRP A 61 6.63 -8.27 1.96
C TRP A 61 8.09 -8.51 1.53
N LEU A 62 8.45 -8.14 0.29
CA LEU A 62 9.83 -8.19 -0.21
C LEU A 62 10.78 -7.39 0.68
N THR A 63 10.37 -6.19 1.10
CA THR A 63 11.18 -5.31 1.97
C THR A 63 11.55 -5.98 3.29
N VAL A 64 10.72 -6.89 3.81
CA VAL A 64 10.99 -7.62 5.07
C VAL A 64 11.79 -8.91 4.84
N HIS A 65 11.59 -9.59 3.71
CA HIS A 65 12.20 -10.90 3.43
C HIS A 65 13.57 -10.82 2.77
N ASN A 66 13.85 -9.77 2.00
CA ASN A 66 15.19 -9.56 1.45
C ASN A 66 16.20 -9.29 2.57
N LYS A 67 17.43 -9.78 2.41
CA LYS A 67 18.52 -9.42 3.33
C LYS A 67 18.83 -7.92 3.19
N LYS A 68 19.53 -7.36 4.19
CA LYS A 68 19.99 -5.97 4.10
C LYS A 68 20.91 -5.83 2.88
N ASN A 69 20.75 -4.74 2.12
CA ASN A 69 21.56 -4.43 0.94
C ASN A 69 21.58 -5.53 -0.13
N GLU A 70 20.46 -6.24 -0.29
CA GLU A 70 20.29 -7.18 -1.40
C GLU A 70 19.02 -6.80 -2.17
N THR A 71 19.15 -6.80 -3.49
CA THR A 71 18.03 -6.68 -4.42
C THR A 71 17.98 -7.96 -5.24
N GLY A 72 16.77 -8.43 -5.54
CA GLY A 72 16.57 -9.68 -6.26
C GLY A 72 15.71 -9.48 -7.50
N LEU A 73 15.56 -10.53 -8.31
CA LEU A 73 14.70 -10.53 -9.50
C LEU A 73 13.27 -10.08 -9.17
N LEU A 74 12.76 -10.41 -7.98
CA LEU A 74 11.42 -10.02 -7.54
C LEU A 74 11.23 -8.50 -7.39
N GLU A 75 12.28 -7.75 -7.04
CA GLU A 75 12.25 -6.29 -6.98
C GLU A 75 12.17 -5.69 -8.38
N VAL A 76 12.90 -6.26 -9.34
CA VAL A 76 12.84 -5.85 -10.75
C VAL A 76 11.46 -6.16 -11.34
N THR A 77 10.89 -7.34 -11.06
CA THR A 77 9.53 -7.66 -11.52
C THR A 77 8.48 -6.73 -10.91
N ALA A 78 8.65 -6.34 -9.64
CA ALA A 78 7.75 -5.39 -9.00
C ALA A 78 7.87 -3.98 -9.63
N LEU A 79 9.09 -3.57 -10.01
CA LEU A 79 9.30 -2.32 -10.74
C LEU A 79 8.64 -2.34 -12.11
N ILE A 80 8.82 -3.42 -12.89
CA ILE A 80 8.19 -3.59 -14.19
C ILE A 80 6.66 -3.54 -14.06
N TRP A 81 6.10 -4.20 -13.04
CA TRP A 81 4.66 -4.15 -12.74
C TRP A 81 4.20 -2.70 -12.55
N VAL A 82 4.78 -1.95 -11.60
CA VAL A 82 4.27 -0.61 -11.28
C VAL A 82 4.46 0.39 -12.43
N VAL A 83 5.52 0.24 -13.23
CA VAL A 83 5.72 1.05 -14.44
C VAL A 83 4.65 0.73 -15.49
N SER A 84 4.36 -0.56 -15.72
CA SER A 84 3.30 -1.00 -16.65
C SER A 84 1.92 -0.53 -16.19
N PHE A 85 1.69 -0.54 -14.87
CA PHE A 85 0.48 0.00 -14.27
C PHE A 85 0.35 1.50 -14.53
N ALA A 86 1.41 2.28 -14.28
CA ALA A 86 1.41 3.73 -14.51
C ALA A 86 1.10 4.04 -15.98
N PHE A 87 1.78 3.35 -16.91
CA PHE A 87 1.52 3.49 -18.34
C PHE A 87 0.06 3.21 -18.69
N THR A 88 -0.51 2.12 -18.17
CA THR A 88 -1.92 1.75 -18.40
C THR A 88 -2.89 2.80 -17.83
N ALA A 89 -2.61 3.34 -16.65
CA ALA A 89 -3.43 4.39 -16.05
C ALA A 89 -3.42 5.67 -16.91
N PHE A 90 -2.25 6.10 -17.37
CA PHE A 90 -2.14 7.27 -18.25
C PHE A 90 -2.81 7.03 -19.61
N ALA A 91 -2.62 5.85 -20.19
CA ALA A 91 -3.30 5.42 -21.40
C ALA A 91 -4.83 5.55 -21.32
N ILE A 92 -5.43 5.05 -20.23
CA ILE A 92 -6.88 5.18 -20.00
C ILE A 92 -7.26 6.65 -19.81
N SER A 93 -6.48 7.42 -19.06
CA SER A 93 -6.74 8.87 -18.86
C SER A 93 -6.66 9.69 -20.14
N MET A 94 -5.98 9.20 -21.18
CA MET A 94 -5.91 9.84 -22.50
C MET A 94 -7.04 9.38 -23.44
N GLY A 95 -8.01 8.61 -22.94
CA GLY A 95 -9.17 8.16 -23.71
C GLY A 95 -8.93 6.90 -24.55
N TRP A 96 -7.89 6.09 -24.25
CA TRP A 96 -7.71 4.80 -24.93
C TRP A 96 -8.92 3.88 -24.69
N ARG A 97 -9.52 3.93 -23.50
CA ARG A 97 -10.84 3.33 -23.30
C ARG A 97 -11.88 4.44 -23.47
N GLU A 98 -13.00 4.14 -24.13
CA GLU A 98 -14.20 5.01 -24.23
C GLU A 98 -14.87 5.27 -22.85
N GLU A 99 -14.11 5.16 -21.76
CA GLU A 99 -14.49 5.68 -20.45
C GLU A 99 -14.17 7.17 -20.42
N GLU A 100 -15.08 8.00 -19.90
CA GLU A 100 -14.85 9.44 -19.70
C GLU A 100 -13.61 9.67 -18.84
N ALA A 101 -12.44 9.85 -19.46
CA ALA A 101 -11.10 9.96 -18.86
C ALA A 101 -11.11 10.38 -17.37
N PRO A 102 -11.25 9.41 -16.43
CA PRO A 102 -11.46 9.81 -15.04
C PRO A 102 -10.18 10.43 -14.49
N PHE A 103 -10.29 11.62 -13.89
CA PHE A 103 -9.21 12.28 -13.15
C PHE A 103 -8.54 11.32 -12.13
N THR A 104 -9.29 10.33 -11.64
CA THR A 104 -8.83 9.20 -10.82
C THR A 104 -7.61 8.47 -11.39
N TYR A 105 -7.56 8.20 -12.70
CA TYR A 105 -6.44 7.46 -13.30
C TYR A 105 -5.16 8.30 -13.40
N LEU A 106 -5.27 9.63 -13.50
CA LEU A 106 -4.10 10.53 -13.38
C LEU A 106 -3.52 10.46 -11.97
N ILE A 107 -4.36 10.43 -10.94
CA ILE A 107 -3.93 10.26 -9.55
C ILE A 107 -3.25 8.89 -9.37
N TRP A 108 -3.85 7.81 -9.85
CA TRP A 108 -3.29 6.47 -9.73
C TRP A 108 -1.97 6.31 -10.51
N GLY A 109 -1.89 6.86 -11.71
CA GLY A 109 -0.65 6.90 -12.50
C GLY A 109 0.45 7.69 -11.79
N GLY A 110 0.11 8.86 -11.22
CA GLY A 110 1.05 9.66 -10.42
C GLY A 110 1.56 8.94 -9.17
N LEU A 111 0.66 8.29 -8.42
CA LEU A 111 1.03 7.47 -7.26
C LEU A 111 1.94 6.30 -7.66
N ALA A 112 1.63 5.64 -8.77
CA ALA A 112 2.46 4.57 -9.31
C ALA A 112 3.86 5.05 -9.71
N ILE A 113 3.99 6.25 -10.29
CA ILE A 113 5.30 6.87 -10.56
C ILE A 113 6.06 7.12 -9.25
N CYS A 114 5.43 7.71 -8.23
CA CYS A 114 6.09 7.94 -6.94
C CYS A 114 6.64 6.64 -6.34
N PHE A 115 5.87 5.56 -6.46
CA PHE A 115 6.27 4.23 -6.04
C PHE A 115 7.40 3.63 -6.90
N ALA A 116 7.36 3.82 -8.22
CA ALA A 116 8.41 3.38 -9.12
C ALA A 116 9.73 4.12 -8.84
N LEU A 117 9.69 5.43 -8.63
CA LEU A 117 10.86 6.23 -8.27
C LEU A 117 11.49 5.77 -6.95
N GLY A 118 10.66 5.48 -5.95
CA GLY A 118 11.13 4.90 -4.68
C GLY A 118 11.80 3.53 -4.85
N ASP A 119 11.27 2.68 -5.74
CA ASP A 119 11.82 1.35 -6.01
C ASP A 119 13.09 1.42 -6.87
N ILE A 120 13.18 2.34 -7.84
CA ILE A 120 14.40 2.62 -8.61
C ILE A 120 15.52 3.09 -7.67
N ARG A 121 15.21 4.00 -6.74
CA ARG A 121 16.17 4.44 -5.72
C ARG A 121 16.66 3.27 -4.86
N ASN A 122 15.75 2.38 -4.44
CA ASN A 122 16.10 1.16 -3.69
C ASN A 122 17.03 0.24 -4.50
N LEU A 123 16.76 0.04 -5.80
CA LEU A 123 17.61 -0.77 -6.67
C LEU A 123 18.99 -0.14 -6.90
N TYR A 124 19.04 1.18 -7.12
CA TYR A 124 20.28 1.89 -7.40
C TYR A 124 21.26 1.88 -6.22
N HIS A 125 20.77 2.03 -4.99
CA HIS A 125 21.61 1.98 -3.79
C HIS A 125 21.94 0.56 -3.31
N SER A 126 21.70 -0.47 -4.14
CA SER A 126 21.88 -1.89 -3.79
C SER A 126 21.07 -2.32 -2.57
N GLY A 127 19.87 -1.77 -2.39
CA GLY A 127 18.97 -2.03 -1.26
C GLY A 127 18.91 -0.88 -0.25
N LEU A 128 17.97 -0.98 0.68
CA LEU A 128 17.71 0.07 1.69
C LEU A 128 18.41 -0.25 3.02
N SER A 129 18.94 0.81 3.65
CA SER A 129 19.44 0.77 5.03
C SER A 129 18.31 0.46 6.03
N GLY A 130 18.65 0.13 7.28
CA GLY A 130 17.67 -0.33 8.29
C GLY A 130 16.45 0.60 8.43
N THR A 131 16.68 1.90 8.54
CA THR A 131 15.60 2.91 8.69
C THR A 131 14.78 3.05 7.41
N GLU A 132 15.44 3.10 6.25
CA GLU A 132 14.77 3.24 4.95
C GLU A 132 13.88 2.03 4.62
N ARG A 133 14.30 0.81 5.01
CA ARG A 133 13.46 -0.40 4.91
C ARG A 133 12.19 -0.28 5.73
N ILE A 134 12.28 0.23 6.96
CA ILE A 134 11.12 0.41 7.82
C ILE A 134 10.17 1.44 7.20
N ILE A 135 10.70 2.57 6.71
CA ILE A 135 9.89 3.61 6.05
C ILE A 135 9.18 3.04 4.83
N ARG A 136 9.87 2.32 3.94
CA ARG A 136 9.27 1.67 2.78
C ARG A 136 8.19 0.69 3.22
N HIS A 137 8.47 -0.21 4.16
CA HIS A 137 7.50 -1.19 4.63
C HIS A 137 6.23 -0.54 5.20
N VAL A 138 6.38 0.44 6.11
CA VAL A 138 5.24 1.14 6.73
C VAL A 138 4.44 1.93 5.70
N SER A 139 5.11 2.61 4.77
CA SER A 139 4.43 3.38 3.72
C SER A 139 3.59 2.47 2.82
N ARG A 140 4.14 1.32 2.41
CA ARG A 140 3.48 0.36 1.53
C ARG A 140 2.30 -0.34 2.21
N ILE A 141 2.46 -0.80 3.46
CA ILE A 141 1.36 -1.39 4.23
C ILE A 141 0.30 -0.33 4.58
N GLY A 142 0.72 0.89 4.93
CA GLY A 142 -0.19 1.99 5.25
C GLY A 142 -1.09 2.34 4.08
N PHE A 143 -0.50 2.52 2.89
CA PHE A 143 -1.26 2.72 1.64
C PHE A 143 -2.26 1.58 1.42
N SER A 144 -1.82 0.34 1.57
CA SER A 144 -2.66 -0.84 1.36
C SER A 144 -3.86 -0.87 2.31
N LEU A 145 -3.66 -0.53 3.58
CA LEU A 145 -4.71 -0.51 4.60
C LEU A 145 -5.76 0.57 4.34
N VAL A 146 -5.32 1.79 4.01
CA VAL A 146 -6.23 2.91 3.69
C VAL A 146 -7.13 2.55 2.52
N TRP A 147 -6.53 2.13 1.40
CA TRP A 147 -7.30 1.85 0.18
C TRP A 147 -8.17 0.60 0.29
N THR A 148 -7.72 -0.40 1.05
CA THR A 148 -8.54 -1.58 1.33
C THR A 148 -9.75 -1.20 2.19
N ALA A 149 -9.57 -0.38 3.23
CA ALA A 149 -10.67 0.09 4.05
C ALA A 149 -11.69 0.89 3.22
N LEU A 150 -11.23 1.82 2.39
CA LEU A 150 -12.08 2.59 1.47
C LEU A 150 -12.84 1.68 0.50
N ALA A 151 -12.16 0.72 -0.12
CA ALA A 151 -12.79 -0.22 -1.04
C ALA A 151 -13.85 -1.09 -0.36
N PHE A 152 -13.57 -1.60 0.84
CA PHE A 152 -14.56 -2.37 1.59
C PHE A 152 -15.77 -1.54 1.99
N THR A 153 -15.56 -0.32 2.47
CA THR A 153 -16.65 0.59 2.82
C THR A 153 -17.56 0.84 1.61
N ASP A 154 -16.99 1.14 0.44
CA ASP A 154 -17.75 1.27 -0.81
C ASP A 154 -18.59 0.02 -1.12
N LYS A 155 -18.00 -1.18 -1.04
CA LYS A 155 -18.71 -2.42 -1.33
C LYS A 155 -19.80 -2.75 -0.31
N ILE A 156 -19.56 -2.50 0.98
CA ILE A 156 -20.55 -2.70 2.04
C ILE A 156 -21.75 -1.77 1.83
N VAL A 157 -21.48 -0.49 1.56
CA VAL A 157 -22.53 0.51 1.29
C VAL A 157 -23.37 0.10 0.07
N LYS A 158 -22.72 -0.33 -1.02
CA LYS A 158 -23.40 -0.83 -2.22
C LYS A 158 -24.24 -2.08 -1.94
N MET A 159 -23.75 -2.99 -1.10
CA MET A 159 -24.49 -4.19 -0.70
C MET A 159 -25.74 -3.86 0.13
N MET A 160 -25.72 -2.75 0.88
CA MET A 160 -26.87 -2.24 1.62
C MET A 160 -27.88 -1.47 0.74
N GLY A 161 -27.70 -1.44 -0.58
CA GLY A 161 -28.60 -0.77 -1.52
C GLY A 161 -28.41 0.75 -1.61
N ALA A 162 -27.33 1.29 -1.01
CA ALA A 162 -27.01 2.71 -1.07
C ALA A 162 -25.75 2.96 -1.94
N ASN A 163 -25.55 4.21 -2.36
CA ASN A 163 -24.35 4.62 -3.07
C ASN A 163 -23.68 5.75 -2.28
N LEU A 164 -22.36 5.68 -2.09
CA LEU A 164 -21.61 6.73 -1.39
C LEU A 164 -21.86 8.12 -2.00
N LYS A 165 -22.07 8.21 -3.32
CA LYS A 165 -22.38 9.48 -4.01
C LYS A 165 -23.74 10.08 -3.64
N ASN A 166 -24.66 9.25 -3.15
CA ASN A 166 -26.05 9.64 -2.84
C ASN A 166 -26.30 9.72 -1.32
N MET A 167 -25.26 9.48 -0.50
CA MET A 167 -25.37 9.57 0.96
C MET A 167 -25.33 11.02 1.43
N GLN A 168 -26.00 11.29 2.55
CA GLN A 168 -25.95 12.59 3.21
C GLN A 168 -24.52 12.87 3.69
N GLU A 169 -24.08 14.13 3.62
CA GLU A 169 -22.69 14.52 3.94
C GLU A 169 -22.25 14.05 5.34
N GLU A 170 -23.14 14.13 6.33
CA GLU A 170 -22.89 13.66 7.69
C GLU A 170 -22.57 12.16 7.76
N GLN A 171 -23.29 11.34 6.99
CA GLN A 171 -23.07 9.89 6.92
C GLN A 171 -21.76 9.57 6.20
N LEU A 172 -21.44 10.32 5.13
CA LEU A 172 -20.18 10.17 4.41
C LEU A 172 -18.98 10.52 5.30
N LEU A 173 -19.09 11.56 6.11
CA LEU A 173 -18.08 11.92 7.10
C LEU A 173 -17.89 10.83 8.15
N LEU A 174 -18.98 10.33 8.74
CA LEU A 174 -18.92 9.32 9.80
C LEU A 174 -18.44 7.95 9.30
N ILE A 175 -18.92 7.49 8.15
CA ILE A 175 -18.68 6.13 7.63
C ILE A 175 -17.35 6.04 6.87
N VAL A 176 -16.98 7.09 6.12
CA VAL A 176 -15.81 7.07 5.24
C VAL A 176 -14.70 7.96 5.80
N ALA A 177 -14.98 9.25 6.04
CA ALA A 177 -13.92 10.21 6.34
C ALA A 177 -13.24 9.93 7.68
N ILE A 178 -14.01 9.74 8.76
CA ILE A 178 -13.44 9.52 10.10
C ILE A 178 -12.57 8.26 10.16
N PRO A 179 -13.02 7.06 9.71
CA PRO A 179 -12.18 5.87 9.75
C PRO A 179 -10.93 6.03 8.87
N THR A 180 -11.07 6.63 7.69
CA THR A 180 -9.95 6.85 6.76
C THR A 180 -8.92 7.81 7.36
N MET A 181 -9.36 8.93 7.92
CA MET A 181 -8.50 9.90 8.58
C MET A 181 -7.82 9.31 9.81
N LEU A 182 -8.50 8.48 10.59
CA LEU A 182 -7.90 7.79 11.74
C LEU A 182 -6.77 6.85 11.31
N ILE A 183 -6.96 6.07 10.23
CA ILE A 183 -5.92 5.22 9.66
C ILE A 183 -4.75 6.08 9.15
N LEU A 184 -5.06 7.15 8.41
CA LEU A 184 -4.07 8.02 7.79
C LEU A 184 -3.23 8.78 8.83
N ILE A 185 -3.86 9.35 9.85
CA ILE A 185 -3.20 9.99 11.00
C ILE A 185 -2.31 8.98 11.72
N THR A 186 -2.79 7.75 11.94
CA THR A 186 -1.99 6.69 12.58
C THR A 186 -0.74 6.40 11.74
N ILE A 187 -0.89 6.22 10.42
CA ILE A 187 0.24 5.95 9.51
C ILE A 187 1.23 7.12 9.51
N LEU A 188 0.75 8.36 9.35
CA LEU A 188 1.59 9.56 9.35
C LEU A 188 2.32 9.74 10.68
N TYR A 189 1.62 9.57 11.81
CA TYR A 189 2.24 9.60 13.13
C TYR A 189 3.40 8.60 13.24
N TRP A 190 3.19 7.37 12.79
CA TRP A 190 4.25 6.35 12.83
C TRP A 190 5.40 6.66 11.89
N ILE A 191 5.13 7.14 10.66
CA ILE A 191 6.16 7.56 9.71
C ILE A 191 7.00 8.71 10.29
N ILE A 192 6.36 9.76 10.81
CA ILE A 192 7.03 10.91 11.44
C ILE A 192 7.84 10.46 12.65
N LYS A 193 7.25 9.65 13.55
CA LYS A 193 7.97 9.12 14.71
C LYS A 193 9.21 8.32 14.30
N ILE A 194 9.12 7.49 13.27
CA ILE A 194 10.25 6.69 12.79
C ILE A 194 11.32 7.58 12.15
N LEU A 195 10.92 8.53 11.31
CA LEU A 195 11.84 9.45 10.61
C LEU A 195 12.61 10.36 11.58
N PHE A 196 11.93 10.91 12.59
CA PHE A 196 12.50 11.95 13.45
C PHE A 196 13.05 11.40 14.77
N PHE A 197 12.37 10.45 15.44
CA PHE A 197 12.79 9.96 16.77
C PHE A 197 13.61 8.66 16.73
N SER A 198 13.58 7.92 15.62
CA SER A 198 14.38 6.69 15.51
C SER A 198 15.78 6.92 14.94
N ARG A 199 15.99 8.03 14.24
CA ARG A 199 17.27 8.38 13.61
C ARG A 199 18.37 8.65 14.64
N GLU A 200 18.03 9.24 15.78
CA GLU A 200 18.96 9.47 16.91
C GLU A 200 19.37 8.18 17.63
N ASN A 201 18.47 7.19 17.71
CA ASN A 201 18.74 5.92 18.39
C ASN A 201 19.54 4.93 17.52
N PHE A 202 19.35 4.95 16.19
CA PHE A 202 20.09 4.07 15.28
C PHE A 202 21.47 4.63 14.90
N ALA A 203 21.64 5.95 14.82
CA ALA A 203 22.97 6.56 14.64
C ALA A 203 23.96 6.21 15.77
N ARG A 204 23.44 5.84 16.95
CA ARG A 204 24.24 5.41 18.12
C ARG A 204 24.78 3.98 18.01
N TYR A 205 24.28 3.17 17.08
CA TYR A 205 24.72 1.79 16.85
C TYR A 205 25.71 1.64 15.67
N ASP A 206 25.82 2.65 14.81
CA ASP A 206 26.74 2.66 13.66
C ASP A 206 28.07 3.38 13.99
N GLY A 207 28.36 3.60 15.27
CA GLY A 207 29.69 4.09 15.71
C GLY A 207 30.76 3.01 15.50
N PRO A 208 31.98 3.38 15.06
CA PRO A 208 33.04 2.42 14.84
C PRO A 208 33.34 1.70 16.15
N THR A 209 33.14 0.38 16.15
CA THR A 209 33.63 -0.49 17.20
C THR A 209 35.10 -0.78 16.91
N GLY A 210 35.99 0.02 17.51
CA GLY A 210 37.43 -0.26 17.54
C GLY A 210 38.20 0.13 16.30
#